data_AF-A0A0S6X3E1-F1
#
_entry.id   AF-A0A0S6X3E1-F1
#
_cell.length_a   1.000
_cell.length_b   1.000
_cell.length_c   1.000
_cell.angle_alpha   90.00
_cell.angle_beta   90.00
_cell.angle_gamma   90.00
#
_symmetry.space_group_name_H-M   'P 1'
#
loop_
_entity.id
_entity.type
_entity.pdbx_description
1 polymer ?
#
loop_
_entity_poly.entity_id
_entity_poly.type
_entity_poly.pdbx_seq_one_letter_code
_entity_poly.pdbx_strand_id
1 'polypeptide(L)'
;MRIGTRASLGALAAALLVTSLAQQPLAARDRTEASAPAATPGAATPEELVAKVDIPFESFQLENGLTTIVHTDRKAPIVGVTAYYKVGSKNEPRGRTGFAHLYEHLFFGGSANVPNFDIPLEAAGSTPTNGSTWYDRTNYVETVPTGALDLALFMESDRMGYLLPAVSQEKLDQQRGVVQNEKRQGDNQPYGLEDYVISEACSPSAIPTATAPSARWRTSMRPR
;
A
#
# COMPACT_ATOMS: atom_id res chain seq x y z
N MET A 1 62.62 -17.48 31.63
CA MET A 1 61.73 -16.58 32.38
C MET A 1 60.36 -17.27 32.51
N ARG A 2 59.73 -17.52 33.68
CA ARG A 2 59.78 -16.89 35.04
C ARG A 2 59.49 -15.39 34.98
N ILE A 3 58.54 -14.78 35.72
CA ILE A 3 57.71 -15.13 36.91
C ILE A 3 56.31 -14.49 36.73
N GLY A 4 55.15 -14.93 37.26
CA GLY A 4 54.77 -16.17 37.98
C GLY A 4 53.98 -15.94 39.30
N THR A 5 52.85 -16.66 39.52
CA THR A 5 52.06 -16.77 40.80
C THR A 5 51.35 -15.50 41.31
N ARG A 6 50.19 -15.49 42.01
CA ARG A 6 49.16 -16.46 42.51
C ARG A 6 47.78 -15.71 42.52
N ALA A 7 46.62 -16.09 43.07
CA ALA A 7 46.06 -17.09 44.01
C ALA A 7 44.54 -17.34 43.59
N SER A 8 43.61 -18.19 44.09
CA SER A 8 43.22 -18.85 45.37
C SER A 8 42.52 -17.93 46.41
N LEU A 9 41.34 -18.19 47.00
CA LEU A 9 40.36 -19.30 47.03
C LEU A 9 38.91 -18.72 46.97
N GLY A 10 37.80 -19.45 46.91
CA GLY A 10 37.54 -20.89 46.82
C GLY A 10 36.03 -21.19 46.91
N ALA A 11 35.65 -22.47 46.94
CA ALA A 11 34.27 -22.91 47.07
C ALA A 11 34.12 -23.94 48.18
N LEU A 12 32.96 -23.99 48.84
CA LEU A 12 32.17 -25.21 49.01
C LEU A 12 30.74 -24.91 49.47
N ALA A 13 29.84 -25.86 49.28
CA ALA A 13 28.49 -25.87 49.83
C ALA A 13 28.37 -26.97 50.89
N ALA A 14 27.46 -26.80 51.85
CA ALA A 14 26.57 -27.86 52.38
C ALA A 14 25.80 -27.39 53.63
N ALA A 15 24.47 -27.56 53.61
CA ALA A 15 23.66 -28.05 54.74
C ALA A 15 22.19 -28.15 54.31
N LEU A 16 21.58 -29.34 54.43
CA LEU A 16 20.12 -29.44 54.55
C LEU A 16 19.75 -29.24 56.01
N LEU A 17 18.70 -28.45 56.28
CA LEU A 17 18.01 -28.43 57.56
C LEU A 17 16.51 -28.30 57.32
N VAL A 18 15.77 -29.37 57.58
CA VAL A 18 14.31 -29.38 57.52
C VAL A 18 13.79 -28.76 58.81
N THR A 19 13.11 -27.61 58.70
CA THR A 19 12.38 -26.97 59.79
C THR A 19 10.88 -26.95 59.50
N SER A 20 10.08 -27.09 60.54
CA SER A 20 8.63 -27.32 60.45
C SER A 20 7.84 -26.07 60.06
N LEU A 21 6.78 -26.25 59.27
CA LEU A 21 5.75 -25.23 59.09
C LEU A 21 4.96 -25.05 60.39
N ALA A 22 5.35 -24.07 61.21
CA ALA A 22 4.44 -23.45 62.16
C ALA A 22 3.50 -22.51 61.40
N GLN A 23 2.24 -22.90 61.22
CA GLN A 23 1.23 -22.04 60.59
C GLN A 23 0.89 -20.87 61.52
N GLN A 24 1.54 -19.71 61.32
CA GLN A 24 1.06 -18.47 61.91
C GLN A 24 -0.18 -17.99 61.15
N PRO A 25 -1.28 -17.62 61.84
CA PRO A 25 -2.45 -17.07 61.18
C PRO A 25 -2.06 -15.73 60.55
N LEU A 26 -2.31 -15.59 59.24
CA LEU A 26 -2.02 -14.36 58.53
C LEU A 26 -3.04 -13.29 58.95
N ALA A 27 -2.68 -12.49 59.95
CA ALA A 27 -3.49 -11.37 60.40
C ALA A 27 -3.83 -10.48 59.19
N ALA A 28 -5.12 -10.23 58.97
CA ALA A 28 -5.58 -9.45 57.83
C ALA A 28 -5.03 -8.03 57.95
N ARG A 29 -4.03 -7.71 57.10
CA ARG A 29 -3.69 -6.31 56.84
C ARG A 29 -4.87 -5.71 56.09
N ASP A 30 -5.48 -4.70 56.67
CA ASP A 30 -6.44 -3.88 55.94
C ASP A 30 -5.80 -3.43 54.63
N ARG A 31 -6.44 -3.78 53.52
CA ARG A 31 -6.08 -3.25 52.22
C ARG A 31 -6.58 -1.82 52.22
N THR A 32 -5.70 -0.86 52.45
CA THR A 32 -5.92 0.52 52.01
C THR A 32 -6.34 0.45 50.55
N GLU A 33 -7.58 0.84 50.23
CA GLU A 33 -8.04 0.80 48.84
C GLU A 33 -7.13 1.69 48.01
N ALA A 34 -6.42 1.08 47.07
CA ALA A 34 -5.67 1.83 46.08
C ALA A 34 -6.70 2.60 45.25
N SER A 35 -6.71 3.94 45.40
CA SER A 35 -7.55 4.82 44.59
C SER A 35 -7.45 4.39 43.13
N ALA A 36 -8.59 4.11 42.51
CA ALA A 36 -8.62 3.76 41.10
C ALA A 36 -7.87 4.84 40.29
N PRO A 37 -7.08 4.46 39.27
CA PRO A 37 -6.48 5.44 38.38
C PRO A 37 -7.60 6.29 37.79
N ALA A 38 -7.45 7.63 37.86
CA ALA A 38 -8.42 8.55 37.30
C ALA A 38 -8.64 8.20 35.82
N ALA A 39 -9.91 8.03 35.43
CA ALA A 39 -10.25 7.58 34.09
C ALA A 39 -9.63 8.52 33.04
N THR A 40 -8.76 7.98 32.19
CA THR A 40 -8.27 8.68 31.01
C THR A 40 -9.47 9.22 30.23
N PRO A 41 -9.48 10.50 29.81
CA PRO A 41 -10.55 11.03 28.98
C PRO A 41 -10.80 10.08 27.80
N GLY A 42 -12.07 9.73 27.58
CA GLY A 42 -12.45 8.76 26.55
C GLY A 42 -11.86 9.16 25.20
N ALA A 43 -11.22 8.21 24.52
CA ALA A 43 -10.68 8.45 23.19
C ALA A 43 -11.82 8.91 22.27
N ALA A 44 -11.62 10.06 21.60
CA ALA A 44 -12.65 10.64 20.74
C ALA A 44 -13.10 9.63 19.67
N THR A 45 -14.40 9.56 19.43
CA THR A 45 -14.94 8.57 18.49
C THR A 45 -14.51 8.86 17.05
N PRO A 46 -14.53 7.89 16.13
CA PRO A 46 -14.24 8.14 14.72
C PRO A 46 -15.10 9.27 14.13
N GLU A 47 -16.37 9.36 14.55
CA GLU A 47 -17.31 10.41 14.15
C GLU A 47 -16.88 11.79 14.69
N GLU A 48 -16.48 11.87 15.96
CA GLU A 48 -15.94 13.09 16.57
C GLU A 48 -14.57 13.50 16.00
N LEU A 49 -13.82 12.59 15.40
CA LEU A 49 -12.56 12.88 14.71
C LEU A 49 -12.82 13.37 13.28
N VAL A 50 -13.72 12.72 12.54
CA VAL A 50 -14.16 13.16 11.20
C VAL A 50 -14.83 14.53 11.27
N ALA A 51 -15.70 14.77 12.27
CA ALA A 51 -16.38 16.06 12.46
C ALA A 51 -15.44 17.23 12.84
N LYS A 52 -14.15 16.96 13.13
CA LYS A 52 -13.11 17.98 13.35
C LYS A 52 -12.27 18.28 12.09
N VAL A 53 -12.47 17.52 11.00
CA VAL A 53 -11.76 17.68 9.73
C VAL A 53 -12.65 18.40 8.74
N ASP A 54 -12.67 19.73 8.83
CA ASP A 54 -13.28 20.60 7.82
C ASP A 54 -12.27 20.89 6.70
N ILE A 55 -12.49 20.27 5.53
CA ILE A 55 -11.72 20.51 4.31
C ILE A 55 -12.74 20.91 3.23
N PRO A 56 -12.80 22.18 2.82
CA PRO A 56 -13.80 22.62 1.84
C PRO A 56 -13.45 22.09 0.45
N PHE A 57 -14.39 21.38 -0.18
CA PHE A 57 -14.29 20.90 -1.55
C PHE A 57 -15.60 21.10 -2.31
N GLU A 58 -15.50 21.25 -3.63
CA GLU A 58 -16.61 21.17 -4.56
C GLU A 58 -16.69 19.75 -5.14
N SER A 59 -17.90 19.27 -5.43
CA SER A 59 -18.13 17.93 -5.98
C SER A 59 -19.26 17.98 -7.00
N PHE A 60 -19.01 17.45 -8.19
CA PHE A 60 -19.97 17.42 -9.30
C PHE A 60 -19.76 16.19 -10.17
N GLN A 61 -20.63 16.00 -11.16
CA GLN A 61 -20.55 14.90 -12.12
C GLN A 61 -20.58 15.45 -13.54
N LEU A 62 -19.63 14.99 -14.37
CA LEU A 62 -19.60 15.29 -15.80
C LEU A 62 -20.68 14.51 -16.56
N GLU A 63 -21.01 14.95 -17.78
CA GLU A 63 -22.03 14.31 -18.63
C GLU A 63 -21.75 12.82 -18.94
N ASN A 64 -20.48 12.41 -18.92
CA ASN A 64 -20.06 11.01 -19.08
C ASN A 64 -20.19 10.16 -17.79
N GLY A 65 -20.69 10.73 -16.70
CA GLY A 65 -20.84 10.07 -15.40
C GLY A 65 -19.61 10.13 -14.50
N LEU A 66 -18.48 10.72 -14.92
CA LEU A 66 -17.30 10.87 -14.07
C LEU A 66 -17.59 11.81 -12.90
N THR A 67 -17.38 11.34 -11.66
CA THR A 67 -17.44 12.18 -10.46
C THR A 67 -16.13 12.95 -10.32
N THR A 68 -16.21 14.27 -10.24
CA THR A 68 -15.07 15.17 -10.07
C THR A 68 -15.16 15.84 -8.71
N ILE A 69 -14.07 15.84 -7.96
CA ILE A 69 -13.93 16.51 -6.65
C ILE A 69 -12.79 17.52 -6.78
N VAL A 70 -13.04 18.77 -6.37
CA VAL A 70 -12.08 19.87 -6.47
C VAL A 70 -11.87 20.50 -5.10
N HIS A 71 -10.64 20.43 -4.59
CA HIS A 71 -10.20 21.19 -3.44
C HIS A 71 -9.24 22.30 -3.90
N THR A 72 -9.52 23.55 -3.52
CA THR A 72 -8.68 24.70 -3.91
C THR A 72 -7.94 25.27 -2.71
N ASP A 73 -6.64 25.01 -2.64
CA ASP A 73 -5.69 25.75 -1.78
C ASP A 73 -4.76 26.58 -2.67
N ARG A 74 -4.59 27.87 -2.36
CA ARG A 74 -3.78 28.82 -3.15
C ARG A 74 -2.41 29.13 -2.53
N LYS A 75 -1.97 28.38 -1.52
CA LYS A 75 -0.64 28.52 -0.89
C LYS A 75 0.54 28.22 -1.82
N ALA A 76 0.33 27.44 -2.89
CA ALA A 76 1.37 27.06 -3.85
C ALA A 76 0.84 27.08 -5.30
N PRO A 77 1.67 27.43 -6.31
CA PRO A 77 1.26 27.51 -7.71
C PRO A 77 1.33 26.14 -8.42
N ILE A 78 0.83 25.09 -7.76
CA ILE A 78 0.80 23.70 -8.26
C ILE A 78 -0.62 23.14 -8.20
N VAL A 79 -0.91 22.14 -9.03
CA VAL A 79 -2.15 21.36 -8.99
C VAL A 79 -1.81 19.88 -9.03
N GLY A 80 -2.31 19.13 -8.05
CA GLY A 80 -2.35 17.67 -8.10
C GLY A 80 -3.59 17.21 -8.85
N VAL A 81 -3.42 16.38 -9.87
CA VAL A 81 -4.52 15.66 -10.55
C VAL A 81 -4.38 14.18 -10.22
N THR A 82 -5.51 13.48 -10.12
CA THR A 82 -5.55 12.10 -9.63
C THR A 82 -6.79 11.38 -10.16
N ALA A 83 -6.62 10.49 -11.12
CA ALA A 83 -7.69 9.63 -11.61
C ALA A 83 -7.81 8.35 -10.77
N TYR A 84 -9.05 7.98 -10.40
CA TYR A 84 -9.38 6.73 -9.69
C TYR A 84 -10.36 5.87 -10.50
N TYR A 85 -9.93 4.66 -10.87
CA TYR A 85 -10.74 3.66 -11.55
C TYR A 85 -11.19 2.62 -10.53
N LYS A 86 -12.50 2.30 -10.49
CA LYS A 86 -13.09 1.30 -9.58
C LYS A 86 -12.91 -0.14 -10.11
N VAL A 87 -11.68 -0.45 -10.52
CA VAL A 87 -11.24 -1.71 -11.12
C VAL A 87 -9.89 -2.07 -10.50
N GLY A 88 -9.70 -3.33 -10.11
CA GLY A 88 -8.42 -3.83 -9.60
C GLY A 88 -8.28 -5.34 -9.82
N SER A 89 -7.34 -6.02 -9.14
CA SER A 89 -7.11 -7.46 -9.34
C SER A 89 -8.35 -8.33 -9.07
N LYS A 90 -9.32 -7.87 -8.25
CA LYS A 90 -10.58 -8.57 -7.99
C LYS A 90 -11.52 -8.65 -9.19
N ASN A 91 -11.33 -7.80 -10.20
CA ASN A 91 -12.15 -7.72 -11.41
C ASN A 91 -11.64 -8.65 -12.52
N GLU A 92 -10.53 -9.35 -12.32
CA GLU A 92 -9.88 -10.18 -13.33
C GLU A 92 -10.64 -11.50 -13.61
N PRO A 93 -10.75 -11.95 -14.87
CA PRO A 93 -11.39 -13.23 -15.17
C PRO A 93 -10.60 -14.40 -14.56
N ARG A 94 -11.30 -15.40 -13.98
CA ARG A 94 -10.65 -16.57 -13.36
C ARG A 94 -9.69 -17.26 -14.36
N GLY A 95 -8.42 -17.38 -13.98
CA GLY A 95 -7.36 -17.95 -14.82
C GLY A 95 -6.66 -16.97 -15.78
N ARG A 96 -7.14 -15.72 -15.88
CA ARG A 96 -6.52 -14.62 -16.63
C ARG A 96 -6.15 -13.48 -15.68
N THR A 97 -5.02 -13.66 -15.02
CA THR A 97 -4.55 -12.83 -13.90
C THR A 97 -3.42 -11.89 -14.30
N GLY A 98 -3.31 -10.75 -13.60
CA GLY A 98 -2.28 -9.74 -13.80
C GLY A 98 -2.58 -8.75 -14.94
N PHE A 99 -3.83 -8.66 -15.38
CA PHE A 99 -4.26 -7.70 -16.39
C PHE A 99 -4.39 -6.29 -15.83
N ALA A 100 -4.89 -6.11 -14.60
CA ALA A 100 -5.09 -4.77 -14.02
C ALA A 100 -3.76 -4.00 -13.91
N HIS A 101 -2.72 -4.63 -13.36
CA HIS A 101 -1.37 -4.05 -13.27
C HIS A 101 -0.70 -3.92 -14.66
N LEU A 102 -0.93 -4.85 -15.60
CA LEU A 102 -0.42 -4.68 -16.97
C LEU A 102 -1.09 -3.49 -17.69
N TYR A 103 -2.37 -3.23 -17.45
CA TYR A 103 -3.04 -2.03 -17.97
C TYR A 103 -2.44 -0.75 -17.40
N GLU A 104 -2.12 -0.71 -16.10
CA GLU A 104 -1.42 0.42 -15.48
C GLU A 104 -0.12 0.79 -16.21
N HIS A 105 0.74 -0.19 -16.50
CA HIS A 105 1.95 0.01 -17.30
C HIS A 105 1.67 0.52 -18.73
N LEU A 106 0.57 0.08 -19.35
CA LEU A 106 0.18 0.53 -20.69
C LEU A 106 -0.34 1.98 -20.68
N PHE A 107 -0.93 2.46 -19.60
CA PHE A 107 -1.43 3.85 -19.47
C PHE A 107 -0.32 4.92 -19.45
N PHE A 108 0.95 4.56 -19.16
CA PHE A 108 2.11 5.44 -19.33
C PHE A 108 2.72 5.37 -20.75
N GLY A 109 2.45 4.26 -21.47
CA GLY A 109 2.95 3.99 -22.82
C GLY A 109 2.34 4.85 -23.94
N GLY A 110 1.60 5.92 -23.60
CA GLY A 110 0.96 6.83 -24.54
C GLY A 110 -0.39 6.35 -25.09
N SER A 111 -1.03 7.25 -25.82
CA SER A 111 -2.38 7.19 -26.36
C SER A 111 -2.38 7.64 -27.84
N ALA A 112 -3.51 7.60 -28.53
CA ALA A 112 -3.53 7.78 -30.00
C ALA A 112 -3.05 9.17 -30.45
N ASN A 113 -3.22 10.21 -29.62
CA ASN A 113 -2.77 11.56 -29.95
C ASN A 113 -1.43 11.93 -29.29
N VAL A 114 -0.92 11.12 -28.34
CA VAL A 114 0.30 11.42 -27.58
C VAL A 114 1.18 10.17 -27.38
N PRO A 115 2.39 10.10 -27.95
CA PRO A 115 3.16 8.84 -28.04
C PRO A 115 3.74 8.30 -26.73
N ASN A 116 3.84 9.14 -25.69
CA ASN A 116 4.24 8.78 -24.32
C ASN A 116 3.57 9.78 -23.35
N PHE A 117 3.18 9.30 -22.16
CA PHE A 117 2.43 10.12 -21.19
C PHE A 117 3.31 11.13 -20.43
N ASP A 118 4.55 10.78 -20.13
CA ASP A 118 5.36 11.50 -19.14
C ASP A 118 6.11 12.68 -19.76
N ILE A 119 6.71 12.49 -20.95
CA ILE A 119 7.56 13.50 -21.62
C ILE A 119 6.87 14.87 -21.77
N PRO A 120 5.58 15.00 -22.17
CA PRO A 120 4.93 16.30 -22.25
C PRO A 120 4.73 16.96 -20.87
N LEU A 121 4.46 16.16 -19.83
CA LEU A 121 4.24 16.65 -18.47
C LEU A 121 5.57 17.06 -17.81
N GLU A 122 6.62 16.25 -17.96
CA GLU A 122 7.99 16.60 -17.54
C GLU A 122 8.48 17.88 -18.22
N ALA A 123 8.27 18.03 -19.54
CA ALA A 123 8.60 19.24 -20.28
C ALA A 123 7.80 20.48 -19.83
N ALA A 124 6.61 20.28 -19.27
CA ALA A 124 5.79 21.33 -18.64
C ALA A 124 6.13 21.57 -17.16
N GLY A 125 7.14 20.89 -16.60
CA GLY A 125 7.59 21.06 -15.22
C GLY A 125 6.83 20.24 -14.18
N SER A 126 6.17 19.15 -14.58
CA SER A 126 5.57 18.17 -13.66
C SER A 126 6.60 17.53 -12.74
N THR A 127 6.17 17.10 -11.56
CA THR A 127 6.86 16.03 -10.83
C THR A 127 6.79 14.72 -11.64
N PRO A 128 7.62 13.71 -11.33
CA PRO A 128 7.39 12.36 -11.81
C PRO A 128 5.93 11.94 -11.56
N THR A 129 5.33 11.35 -12.59
CA THR A 129 4.00 10.73 -12.56
C THR A 129 4.09 9.41 -11.76
N ASN A 130 2.96 8.88 -11.29
CA ASN A 130 2.94 7.56 -10.67
C ASN A 130 1.57 6.86 -10.77
N GLY A 131 1.56 5.54 -10.55
CA GLY A 131 0.36 4.72 -10.49
C GLY A 131 0.27 3.90 -9.20
N SER A 132 -0.90 3.33 -8.90
CA SER A 132 -0.96 2.05 -8.18
C SER A 132 -2.25 1.27 -8.47
N THR A 133 -2.11 -0.01 -8.85
CA THR A 133 -3.18 -1.02 -8.85
C THR A 133 -3.23 -1.76 -7.52
N TRP A 134 -4.45 -1.97 -7.01
CA TRP A 134 -4.74 -2.77 -5.83
C TRP A 134 -5.86 -3.79 -6.10
N TYR A 135 -6.45 -4.37 -5.05
CA TYR A 135 -7.55 -5.32 -5.20
C TYR A 135 -8.75 -4.75 -5.94
N ASP A 136 -9.12 -3.49 -5.70
CA ASP A 136 -10.39 -2.90 -6.14
C ASP A 136 -10.29 -1.54 -6.83
N ARG A 137 -9.08 -0.98 -6.91
CA ARG A 137 -8.79 0.31 -7.53
C ARG A 137 -7.50 0.25 -8.34
N THR A 138 -7.45 1.02 -9.42
CA THR A 138 -6.21 1.53 -10.02
C THR A 138 -6.30 3.03 -9.95
N ASN A 139 -5.24 3.70 -9.49
CA ASN A 139 -5.14 5.15 -9.54
C ASN A 139 -3.89 5.57 -10.30
N TYR A 140 -3.91 6.81 -10.78
CA TYR A 140 -2.74 7.53 -11.25
C TYR A 140 -2.65 8.87 -10.54
N VAL A 141 -1.45 9.43 -10.42
CA VAL A 141 -1.18 10.73 -9.80
C VAL A 141 -0.16 11.50 -10.63
N GLU A 142 -0.42 12.78 -10.78
CA GLU A 142 0.47 13.74 -11.42
C GLU A 142 0.37 15.09 -10.68
N THR A 143 1.46 15.85 -10.61
CA THR A 143 1.48 17.16 -9.95
C THR A 143 2.23 18.16 -10.80
N VAL A 144 1.48 19.12 -11.34
CA VAL A 144 1.91 20.05 -12.37
C VAL A 144 1.90 21.50 -11.86
N PRO A 145 2.69 22.41 -12.46
CA PRO A 145 2.48 23.85 -12.26
C PRO A 145 1.07 24.27 -12.71
N THR A 146 0.48 25.29 -12.10
CA THR A 146 -0.89 25.76 -12.45
C THR A 146 -1.08 26.10 -13.93
N GLY A 147 -0.04 26.59 -14.61
CA GLY A 147 -0.06 26.86 -16.06
C GLY A 147 -0.09 25.63 -16.97
N ALA A 148 0.02 24.41 -16.41
CA ALA A 148 0.00 23.14 -17.13
C ALA A 148 -1.22 22.26 -16.77
N LEU A 149 -2.20 22.79 -16.04
CA LEU A 149 -3.43 22.08 -15.68
C LEU A 149 -4.20 21.59 -16.92
N ASP A 150 -4.37 22.45 -17.92
CA ASP A 150 -5.08 22.09 -19.16
C ASP A 150 -4.38 20.94 -19.92
N LEU A 151 -3.05 20.88 -19.84
CA LEU A 151 -2.28 19.76 -20.39
C LEU A 151 -2.54 18.48 -19.58
N ALA A 152 -2.47 18.52 -18.24
CA ALA A 152 -2.75 17.34 -17.42
C ALA A 152 -4.16 16.78 -17.67
N LEU A 153 -5.18 17.65 -17.73
CA LEU A 153 -6.57 17.25 -18.00
C LEU A 153 -6.76 16.70 -19.44
N PHE A 154 -6.07 17.27 -20.43
CA PHE A 154 -6.04 16.71 -21.79
C PHE A 154 -5.39 15.32 -21.82
N MET A 155 -4.24 15.15 -21.16
CA MET A 155 -3.48 13.90 -21.11
C MET A 155 -4.29 12.78 -20.44
N GLU A 156 -5.01 13.09 -19.35
CA GLU A 156 -5.97 12.17 -18.73
C GLU A 156 -7.08 11.75 -19.70
N SER A 157 -7.71 12.74 -20.34
CA SER A 157 -8.81 12.48 -21.30
C SER A 157 -8.35 11.64 -22.49
N ASP A 158 -7.14 11.87 -23.02
CA ASP A 158 -6.63 11.14 -24.17
C ASP A 158 -6.28 9.69 -23.83
N ARG A 159 -5.69 9.40 -22.65
CA ARG A 159 -5.46 8.00 -22.24
C ARG A 159 -6.75 7.29 -21.82
N MET A 160 -7.75 8.01 -21.29
CA MET A 160 -9.09 7.45 -21.03
C MET A 160 -9.80 7.04 -22.33
N GLY A 161 -9.83 7.91 -23.34
CA GLY A 161 -10.58 7.68 -24.58
C GLY A 161 -9.84 6.88 -25.66
N TYR A 162 -8.52 7.06 -25.76
CA TYR A 162 -7.74 6.71 -26.95
C TYR A 162 -6.47 5.90 -26.67
N LEU A 163 -6.41 5.15 -25.56
CA LEU A 163 -5.32 4.19 -25.31
C LEU A 163 -5.26 3.06 -26.36
N LEU A 164 -6.40 2.43 -26.68
CA LEU A 164 -6.42 1.17 -27.44
C LEU A 164 -5.73 1.26 -28.83
N PRO A 165 -5.87 2.32 -29.65
CA PRO A 165 -5.13 2.46 -30.90
C PRO A 165 -3.61 2.58 -30.75
N ALA A 166 -3.12 2.98 -29.57
CA ALA A 166 -1.68 3.17 -29.30
C ALA A 166 -0.99 1.93 -28.72
N VAL A 167 -1.72 0.86 -28.40
CA VAL A 167 -1.19 -0.40 -27.88
C VAL A 167 -0.87 -1.35 -29.04
N SER A 168 0.38 -1.31 -29.51
CA SER A 168 0.91 -2.33 -30.42
C SER A 168 1.24 -3.64 -29.69
N GLN A 169 1.29 -4.75 -30.42
CA GLN A 169 1.75 -6.04 -29.89
C GLN A 169 3.17 -5.94 -29.31
N GLU A 170 4.05 -5.17 -29.94
CA GLU A 170 5.42 -4.89 -29.49
C GLU A 170 5.45 -4.19 -28.13
N LYS A 171 4.70 -3.08 -27.96
CA LYS A 171 4.56 -2.40 -26.65
C LYS A 171 4.00 -3.35 -25.59
N LEU A 172 3.01 -4.17 -25.95
CA LEU A 172 2.36 -5.13 -25.05
C LEU A 172 3.32 -6.24 -24.60
N ASP A 173 4.18 -6.76 -25.50
CA ASP A 173 5.19 -7.76 -25.18
C ASP A 173 6.33 -7.17 -24.35
N GLN A 174 6.77 -5.93 -24.64
CA GLN A 174 7.75 -5.19 -23.85
C GLN A 174 7.26 -4.99 -22.41
N GLN A 175 6.06 -4.43 -22.21
CA GLN A 175 5.52 -4.19 -20.87
C GLN A 175 5.24 -5.49 -20.10
N ARG A 176 4.86 -6.58 -20.79
CA ARG A 176 4.77 -7.90 -20.17
C ARG A 176 6.13 -8.39 -19.65
N GLY A 177 7.22 -8.09 -20.35
CA GLY A 177 8.59 -8.37 -19.90
C GLY A 177 8.98 -7.57 -18.65
N VAL A 178 8.66 -6.27 -18.61
CA VAL A 178 8.89 -5.38 -17.45
C VAL A 178 8.16 -5.90 -16.21
N VAL A 179 6.85 -6.10 -16.30
CA VAL A 179 6.01 -6.56 -15.18
C VAL A 179 6.43 -7.95 -14.68
N GLN A 180 6.85 -8.87 -15.57
CA GLN A 180 7.41 -10.16 -15.15
C GLN A 180 8.76 -10.04 -14.43
N ASN A 181 9.55 -9.02 -14.74
CA ASN A 181 10.83 -8.76 -14.07
C ASN A 181 10.64 -8.11 -12.70
N GLU A 182 9.78 -7.09 -12.59
CA GLU A 182 9.39 -6.49 -11.31
C GLU A 182 8.80 -7.51 -10.35
N LYS A 183 7.89 -8.36 -10.86
CA LYS A 183 7.38 -9.51 -10.11
C LYS A 183 8.51 -10.39 -9.57
N ARG A 184 9.49 -10.76 -10.41
CA ARG A 184 10.65 -11.57 -9.97
C ARG A 184 11.49 -10.84 -8.92
N GLN A 185 11.62 -9.51 -9.00
CA GLN A 185 12.33 -8.72 -8.00
C GLN A 185 11.57 -8.69 -6.66
N GLY A 186 10.25 -8.54 -6.68
CA GLY A 186 9.39 -8.57 -5.50
C GLY A 186 9.37 -9.95 -4.82
N ASP A 187 9.11 -11.01 -5.58
CA ASP A 187 9.09 -12.41 -5.10
C ASP A 187 10.42 -12.84 -4.42
N ASN A 188 11.54 -12.20 -4.79
CA ASN A 188 12.88 -12.47 -4.27
C ASN A 188 13.26 -11.62 -3.03
N GLN A 189 12.43 -10.68 -2.58
CA GLN A 189 12.70 -9.93 -1.35
C GLN A 189 12.46 -10.77 -0.09
N PRO A 190 13.09 -10.43 1.05
CA PRO A 190 12.63 -10.89 2.36
C PRO A 190 11.12 -10.62 2.50
N TYR A 191 10.37 -11.63 2.94
CA TYR A 191 8.90 -11.60 3.03
C TYR A 191 8.12 -11.41 1.72
N GLY A 192 8.78 -11.33 0.54
CA GLY A 192 8.13 -11.13 -0.77
C GLY A 192 7.12 -12.20 -1.23
N LEU A 193 6.95 -13.28 -0.44
CA LEU A 193 5.96 -14.33 -0.65
C LEU A 193 4.87 -14.39 0.46
N GLU A 194 4.87 -13.49 1.45
CA GLU A 194 3.94 -13.56 2.59
C GLU A 194 2.48 -13.33 2.18
N ASP A 195 2.23 -12.33 1.32
CA ASP A 195 0.91 -11.98 0.78
C ASP A 195 0.20 -13.16 0.10
N TYR A 196 0.96 -14.11 -0.44
CA TYR A 196 0.43 -15.32 -1.08
C TYR A 196 -0.14 -16.26 -0.04
N VAL A 197 0.65 -16.54 1.00
CA VAL A 197 0.30 -17.44 2.10
C VAL A 197 -0.87 -16.86 2.90
N ILE A 198 -0.85 -15.55 3.15
CA ILE A 198 -1.94 -14.82 3.82
C ILE A 198 -3.20 -14.83 2.94
N SER A 199 -3.10 -14.50 1.65
CA SER A 199 -4.25 -14.55 0.73
C SER A 199 -4.87 -15.95 0.65
N GLU A 200 -4.05 -16.99 0.51
CA GLU A 200 -4.51 -18.38 0.38
C GLU A 200 -5.11 -18.93 1.67
N ALA A 201 -4.52 -18.62 2.83
CA ALA A 201 -5.04 -19.02 4.13
C ALA A 201 -6.33 -18.28 4.53
N CYS A 202 -6.41 -16.97 4.26
CA CYS A 202 -7.58 -16.16 4.62
C CYS A 202 -8.74 -16.28 3.61
N SER A 203 -8.51 -16.75 2.38
CA SER A 203 -9.53 -16.84 1.33
C SER A 203 -9.68 -18.25 0.76
N PRO A 204 -10.46 -19.14 1.41
CA PRO A 204 -10.57 -20.55 1.04
C PRO A 204 -11.28 -20.79 -0.31
N SER A 205 -10.53 -20.65 -1.41
CA SER A 205 -10.76 -21.14 -2.79
C SER A 205 -12.01 -20.69 -3.58
N ALA A 206 -13.11 -20.32 -2.92
CA ALA A 206 -14.38 -20.00 -3.57
C ALA A 206 -14.40 -18.59 -4.19
N ILE A 207 -13.96 -17.58 -3.43
CA ILE A 207 -14.08 -16.16 -3.78
C ILE A 207 -13.02 -15.78 -4.83
N PRO A 208 -13.37 -15.18 -5.98
CA PRO A 208 -12.40 -14.79 -7.02
C PRO A 208 -11.41 -13.69 -6.63
N THR A 209 -11.70 -12.93 -5.57
CA THR A 209 -11.27 -11.54 -5.42
C THR A 209 -9.96 -11.32 -4.64
N ALA A 210 -9.49 -12.34 -3.93
CA ALA A 210 -8.45 -12.19 -2.92
C ALA A 210 -7.15 -12.87 -3.35
N THR A 211 -6.37 -12.17 -4.16
CA THR A 211 -4.92 -12.40 -4.28
C THR A 211 -4.29 -11.08 -4.76
N ALA A 212 -3.23 -10.64 -4.09
CA ALA A 212 -2.60 -9.35 -4.37
C ALA A 212 -2.25 -9.19 -5.87
N PRO A 213 -2.20 -7.95 -6.41
CA PRO A 213 -1.79 -7.73 -7.79
C PRO A 213 -0.47 -8.41 -8.16
N SER A 214 0.46 -8.60 -7.23
CA SER A 214 1.73 -9.33 -7.38
C SER A 214 1.62 -10.86 -7.48
N ALA A 215 0.49 -11.47 -7.06
CA ALA A 215 0.53 -12.81 -6.49
C ALA A 215 -0.07 -13.96 -7.34
N ARG A 216 -0.82 -13.69 -8.43
CA ARG A 216 -1.60 -14.73 -9.14
C ARG A 216 -1.13 -15.15 -10.54
N TRP A 217 0.10 -14.79 -10.93
CA TRP A 217 0.60 -14.83 -12.33
C TRP A 217 1.12 -16.20 -12.83
N ARG A 218 0.96 -17.29 -12.07
CA ARG A 218 1.69 -18.56 -12.31
C ARG A 218 1.37 -19.25 -13.65
N THR A 219 0.31 -18.83 -14.36
CA THR A 219 -0.19 -19.50 -15.59
C THR A 219 -0.67 -18.59 -16.73
N SER A 220 -0.96 -17.31 -16.51
CA SER A 220 -1.74 -16.48 -17.45
C SER A 220 -0.96 -15.88 -18.63
N MET A 221 0.38 -15.76 -18.52
CA MET A 221 1.20 -14.89 -19.38
C MET A 221 2.24 -15.60 -20.27
N ARG A 222 2.04 -16.89 -20.56
CA ARG A 222 2.82 -17.57 -21.60
C ARG A 222 2.37 -17.07 -22.99
N PRO A 223 3.28 -16.89 -23.97
CA PRO A 223 2.90 -16.82 -25.37
C PRO A 223 2.09 -18.06 -25.77
N ARG A 224 1.24 -17.90 -26.79
CA ARG A 224 0.65 -19.00 -27.55
C ARG A 224 1.39 -19.14 -28.86
#